data_AF-A0A944SNH0-F1
#
_entry.id   AF-A0A944SNH0-F1
#
_cell.length_a   1.000
_cell.length_b   1.000
_cell.length_c   1.000
_cell.angle_alpha   90.00
_cell.angle_beta   90.00
_cell.angle_gamma   90.00
#
_symmetry.space_group_name_H-M   'P 1'
#
loop_
_entity.id
_entity.type
_entity.pdbx_description
1 polymer ?
#
loop_
_entity_poly.entity_id
_entity_poly.type
_entity_poly.pdbx_seq_one_letter_code
_entity_poly.pdbx_strand_id
1 'polypeptide(L)'
;MTDPRRVLELPTEMRIAGSTYEILCFLKEDETRISSSMMRVRAKELEAQLDLDDAKSIWWNQEDIPKALRGEITFLFVGSLSPINEAHVLALTWSPPDDRWKNTWLEFYSSWDDDYRFLRPKET
;
A
#
# COMPACT_ATOMS: atom_id res chain seq x y z
N MET A 1 20.00 -7.59 -4.62
CA MET A 1 19.93 -8.98 -4.14
C MET A 1 19.01 -8.96 -2.94
N THR A 2 17.72 -9.17 -3.17
CA THR A 2 16.67 -9.08 -2.14
C THR A 2 16.83 -10.27 -1.19
N ASP A 3 16.87 -10.02 0.12
CA ASP A 3 17.00 -11.08 1.12
C ASP A 3 15.77 -12.01 1.04
N PRO A 4 15.92 -13.29 0.66
CA PRO A 4 14.79 -14.22 0.50
C PRO A 4 14.08 -14.53 1.83
N ARG A 5 14.62 -14.10 2.97
CA ARG A 5 13.95 -14.22 4.28
C ARG A 5 12.87 -13.16 4.51
N ARG A 6 12.91 -12.03 3.78
CA ARG A 6 11.94 -10.93 3.94
C ARG A 6 10.53 -11.28 3.43
N VAL A 7 10.43 -12.24 2.52
CA VAL A 7 9.18 -12.65 1.86
C VAL A 7 8.38 -13.68 2.69
N LEU A 8 8.98 -14.30 3.71
CA LEU A 8 8.37 -15.45 4.41
C LEU A 8 7.56 -15.13 5.68
N GLU A 9 7.53 -13.88 6.19
CA GLU A 9 6.85 -13.61 7.49
C GLU A 9 5.95 -12.38 7.53
N LEU A 10 5.79 -11.64 6.44
CA LEU A 10 4.83 -10.54 6.43
C LEU A 10 3.40 -11.07 6.24
N PRO A 11 2.43 -10.59 7.04
CA PRO A 11 1.03 -10.89 6.82
C PRO A 11 0.63 -10.58 5.37
N THR A 12 -0.06 -11.51 4.74
CA THR A 12 -0.69 -11.31 3.42
C THR A 12 -2.11 -10.75 3.55
N GLU A 13 -2.62 -10.65 4.77
CA GLU A 13 -3.96 -10.17 5.09
C GLU A 13 -3.93 -9.37 6.39
N MET A 14 -4.87 -8.44 6.52
CA MET A 14 -5.12 -7.72 7.77
C MET A 14 -6.60 -7.42 7.94
N ARG A 15 -7.04 -7.30 9.19
CA ARG A 15 -8.40 -6.93 9.54
C ARG A 15 -8.38 -5.55 10.18
N ILE A 16 -9.17 -4.62 9.68
CA ILE A 16 -9.24 -3.24 10.16
C ILE A 16 -10.70 -2.86 10.31
N ALA A 17 -11.09 -2.37 11.49
CA ALA A 17 -12.47 -1.94 11.77
C ALA A 17 -13.54 -2.98 11.40
N GLY A 18 -13.21 -4.27 11.46
CA GLY A 18 -14.12 -5.37 11.11
C GLY A 18 -14.08 -5.81 9.65
N SER A 19 -13.48 -5.03 8.76
CA SER A 19 -13.25 -5.39 7.34
C SER A 19 -11.95 -6.15 7.16
N THR A 20 -11.91 -7.07 6.21
CA THR A 20 -10.69 -7.83 5.87
C THR A 20 -10.09 -7.32 4.57
N TYR A 21 -8.79 -7.13 4.55
CA TYR A 21 -8.03 -6.67 3.39
C TYR A 21 -6.91 -7.65 3.08
N GLU A 22 -6.75 -7.95 1.79
CA GLU A 22 -5.56 -8.62 1.28
C GLU A 22 -4.46 -7.60 0.98
N ILE A 23 -3.23 -7.98 1.31
CA ILE A 23 -2.01 -7.20 1.09
C ILE A 23 -1.36 -7.77 -0.16
N LEU A 24 -1.41 -7.02 -1.25
CA LEU A 24 -1.03 -7.49 -2.57
C LEU A 24 0.31 -6.91 -3.02
N CYS A 25 1.17 -7.77 -3.56
CA CYS A 25 2.30 -7.36 -4.37
C CYS A 25 1.82 -7.08 -5.80
N PHE A 26 2.32 -6.01 -6.42
CA PHE A 26 2.00 -5.66 -7.81
C PHE A 26 3.11 -5.96 -8.81
N LEU A 27 4.31 -6.30 -8.32
CA LEU A 27 5.42 -6.75 -9.16
C LEU A 27 5.15 -8.18 -9.63
N LYS A 28 5.44 -8.45 -10.89
CA LYS A 28 5.33 -9.79 -11.49
C LYS A 28 6.71 -10.38 -11.74
N GLU A 29 6.83 -11.69 -11.49
CA GLU A 29 8.00 -12.50 -11.86
C GLU A 29 9.35 -11.89 -11.42
N ASP A 30 10.14 -11.39 -12.38
CA ASP A 30 11.47 -10.82 -12.21
C ASP A 30 11.47 -9.28 -12.19
N GLU A 31 10.30 -8.64 -12.20
CA GLU A 31 10.16 -7.20 -12.03
C GLU A 31 10.71 -6.79 -10.66
N THR A 32 11.73 -5.93 -10.66
CA THR A 32 12.26 -5.30 -9.43
C THR A 32 11.69 -3.91 -9.20
N ARG A 33 11.11 -3.31 -10.25
CA ARG A 33 10.48 -1.99 -10.21
C ARG A 33 9.54 -1.82 -11.39
N ILE A 34 8.51 -1.00 -11.23
CA ILE A 34 7.61 -0.60 -12.32
C ILE A 34 7.39 0.91 -12.37
N SER A 35 6.99 1.40 -13.53
CA SER A 35 6.56 2.80 -13.68
C SER A 35 5.19 3.02 -13.03
N SER A 36 4.87 4.28 -12.74
CA SER A 36 3.56 4.63 -12.18
C SER A 36 2.38 4.38 -13.12
N SER A 37 2.59 4.42 -14.44
CA SER A 37 1.57 4.02 -15.40
C SER A 37 1.25 2.53 -15.28
N MET A 38 2.28 1.69 -15.14
CA MET A 38 2.12 0.26 -14.92
C MET A 38 1.49 -0.02 -13.55
N MET A 39 1.92 0.69 -12.50
CA MET A 39 1.34 0.59 -11.16
C MET A 39 -0.19 0.79 -11.20
N ARG A 40 -0.70 1.78 -11.96
CA ARG A 40 -2.16 1.97 -12.13
C ARG A 40 -2.84 0.82 -12.86
N VAL A 41 -2.21 0.30 -13.92
CA VAL A 41 -2.72 -0.87 -14.63
C VAL A 41 -2.81 -2.06 -13.69
N ARG A 42 -1.77 -2.33 -12.89
CA ARG A 42 -1.75 -3.39 -11.89
C ARG A 42 -2.79 -3.20 -10.80
N ALA A 43 -2.97 -1.99 -10.29
CA ALA A 43 -4.00 -1.69 -9.30
C ALA A 43 -5.40 -2.01 -9.83
N LYS A 44 -5.67 -1.72 -11.11
CA LYS A 44 -6.92 -2.09 -11.78
C LYS A 44 -7.05 -3.60 -12.01
N GLU A 45 -5.99 -4.25 -12.50
CA GLU A 45 -5.95 -5.72 -12.70
C GLU A 45 -6.19 -6.48 -11.40
N LEU A 46 -5.69 -5.94 -10.28
CA LEU A 46 -5.81 -6.51 -8.94
C LEU A 46 -7.05 -6.02 -8.17
N GLU A 47 -7.92 -5.21 -8.79
CA GLU A 47 -9.10 -4.63 -8.13
C GLU A 47 -8.78 -3.88 -6.82
N ALA A 48 -7.58 -3.32 -6.74
CA ALA A 48 -7.04 -2.65 -5.55
C ALA A 48 -7.11 -1.12 -5.70
N GLN A 49 -8.33 -0.62 -5.91
CA GLN A 49 -8.60 0.78 -6.22
C GLN A 49 -9.30 1.51 -5.06
N LEU A 50 -8.86 1.26 -3.83
CA LEU A 50 -9.38 1.93 -2.63
C LEU A 50 -9.34 3.45 -2.79
N ASP A 51 -10.45 4.08 -2.43
CA ASP A 51 -10.63 5.52 -2.53
C ASP A 51 -10.14 6.25 -1.27
N LEU A 52 -10.41 7.56 -1.22
CA LEU A 52 -9.92 8.40 -0.15
C LEU A 52 -10.61 8.09 1.18
N ASP A 53 -11.87 7.70 1.14
CA ASP A 53 -12.62 7.39 2.36
C ASP A 53 -12.22 6.03 2.92
N ASP A 54 -11.91 5.06 2.05
CA ASP A 54 -11.25 3.81 2.44
C ASP A 54 -9.90 4.06 3.12
N ALA A 55 -9.04 4.88 2.49
CA ALA A 55 -7.72 5.20 3.02
C ALA A 55 -7.80 5.91 4.37
N LYS A 56 -8.75 6.84 4.53
CA LYS A 56 -9.02 7.50 5.80
C LYS A 56 -9.53 6.53 6.86
N SER A 57 -10.45 5.62 6.52
CA SER A 57 -10.98 4.61 7.43
C SER A 57 -9.86 3.73 7.97
N ILE A 58 -8.97 3.28 7.09
CA ILE A 58 -7.77 2.51 7.46
C ILE A 58 -6.86 3.32 8.38
N TRP A 59 -6.62 4.59 8.07
CA TRP A 59 -5.77 5.47 8.87
C TRP A 59 -6.35 5.77 10.27
N TRP A 60 -7.67 5.94 10.39
CA TRP A 60 -8.33 6.13 11.68
C TRP A 60 -8.24 4.92 12.59
N ASN A 61 -8.20 3.72 12.00
CA ASN A 61 -8.10 2.44 12.72
C ASN A 61 -6.69 1.84 12.60
N GLN A 62 -5.66 2.69 12.48
CA GLN A 62 -4.28 2.26 12.22
C GLN A 62 -3.66 1.37 13.31
N GLU A 63 -4.24 1.34 14.50
CA GLU A 63 -3.87 0.44 15.60
C GLU A 63 -4.14 -1.04 15.28
N ASP A 64 -5.09 -1.31 14.38
CA ASP A 64 -5.39 -2.66 13.89
C ASP A 64 -4.36 -3.15 12.85
N ILE A 65 -3.56 -2.25 12.27
CA ILE A 65 -2.55 -2.62 11.28
C ILE A 65 -1.47 -3.47 11.97
N PRO A 66 -1.18 -4.69 11.46
CA PRO A 66 -0.22 -5.59 12.07
C PRO A 66 1.14 -4.94 12.32
N LYS A 67 1.65 -5.11 13.54
CA LYS A 67 2.95 -4.54 13.94
C LYS A 67 4.12 -5.01 13.07
N ALA A 68 4.02 -6.22 12.51
CA ALA A 68 5.01 -6.80 11.61
C ALA A 68 5.20 -5.99 10.31
N LEU A 69 4.24 -5.14 9.93
CA LEU A 69 4.31 -4.32 8.72
C LEU A 69 4.97 -2.95 8.95
N ARG A 70 5.22 -2.58 10.21
CA ARG A 70 5.74 -1.25 10.60
C ARG A 70 7.18 -1.07 10.10
N GLY A 71 7.38 -0.12 9.18
CA GLY A 71 8.68 0.17 8.60
C GLY A 71 9.13 -0.81 7.52
N GLU A 72 8.33 -1.85 7.24
CA GLU A 72 8.63 -2.85 6.20
C GLU A 72 7.92 -2.54 4.89
N ILE A 73 6.72 -1.96 4.94
CA ILE A 73 5.94 -1.65 3.73
C ILE A 73 5.27 -0.27 3.77
N THR A 74 5.00 0.25 2.59
CA THR A 74 4.14 1.41 2.36
C THR A 74 2.92 1.01 1.54
N PHE A 75 1.71 1.35 2.02
CA PHE A 75 0.49 1.08 1.27
C PHE A 75 0.18 2.21 0.29
N LEU A 76 -0.20 1.85 -0.93
CA LEU A 76 -0.58 2.80 -1.97
C LEU A 76 -2.08 2.76 -2.23
N PHE A 77 -2.72 3.93 -2.24
CA PHE A 77 -4.15 4.10 -2.51
C PHE A 77 -4.33 4.74 -3.88
N VAL A 78 -4.26 3.92 -4.94
CA VAL A 78 -4.22 4.40 -6.32
C VAL A 78 -5.56 5.01 -6.79
N GLY A 79 -6.67 4.69 -6.11
CA GLY A 79 -7.96 5.36 -6.29
C GLY A 79 -8.00 6.78 -5.70
N SER A 80 -7.03 7.12 -4.84
CA SER A 80 -6.93 8.41 -4.16
C SER A 80 -5.84 9.27 -4.79
N LEU A 81 -6.21 10.08 -5.78
CA LEU A 81 -5.30 11.06 -6.37
C LEU A 81 -5.32 12.37 -5.58
N SER A 82 -4.18 13.06 -5.54
CA SER A 82 -4.11 14.34 -4.85
C SER A 82 -5.02 15.37 -5.54
N PRO A 83 -5.81 16.14 -4.76
CA PRO A 83 -6.65 17.20 -5.31
C PRO A 83 -5.85 18.37 -5.86
N ILE A 84 -4.54 18.45 -5.54
CA ILE A 84 -3.66 19.55 -5.93
C ILE A 84 -2.83 19.16 -7.17
N ASN A 85 -2.47 17.89 -7.29
CA ASN A 85 -1.64 17.40 -8.38
C ASN A 85 -1.93 15.92 -8.66
N GLU A 86 -2.57 15.62 -9.79
CA GLU A 86 -2.92 14.25 -10.21
C GLU A 86 -1.68 13.33 -10.38
N ALA A 87 -0.48 13.92 -10.42
CA ALA A 87 0.79 13.22 -10.32
C ALA A 87 1.20 12.91 -8.87
N HIS A 88 0.27 12.83 -7.91
CA HIS A 88 0.55 12.27 -6.59
C HIS A 88 -0.46 11.17 -6.22
N VAL A 89 0.05 10.11 -5.60
CA VAL A 89 -0.75 9.03 -5.00
C VAL A 89 -0.73 9.17 -3.49
N LEU A 90 -1.87 8.90 -2.85
CA LEU A 90 -1.91 8.79 -1.40
C LEU A 90 -1.21 7.51 -0.97
N ALA A 91 -0.36 7.64 0.03
CA ALA A 91 0.34 6.53 0.64
C ALA A 91 0.19 6.56 2.17
N LEU A 92 0.15 5.38 2.78
CA LEU A 92 0.22 5.21 4.22
C LEU A 92 1.54 4.54 4.57
N THR A 93 2.39 5.27 5.28
CA THR A 93 3.74 4.84 5.65
C THR A 93 3.94 4.90 7.16
N TRP A 94 4.75 4.00 7.70
CA TRP A 94 5.10 4.03 9.11
C TRP A 94 6.12 5.13 9.38
N SER A 95 5.88 5.94 10.42
CA SER A 95 6.81 6.96 10.89
C SER A 95 7.51 6.47 12.17
N PRO A 96 8.72 5.89 12.09
CA PRO A 96 9.47 5.48 13.28
C PRO A 96 9.62 6.59 14.33
N PRO A 97 9.86 7.87 13.97
CA PRO A 97 9.98 8.95 14.96
C PRO A 97 8.70 9.22 15.76
N ASP A 98 7.53 8.92 15.21
CA ASP A 98 6.24 9.21 15.84
C ASP A 98 5.48 7.94 16.29
N ASP A 99 6.11 6.76 16.11
CA ASP A 99 5.53 5.44 16.38
C ASP A 99 4.10 5.29 15.84
N ARG A 100 3.83 5.82 14.64
CA ARG A 100 2.49 5.83 14.03
C ARG A 100 2.51 5.80 12.51
N TRP A 101 1.41 5.37 11.91
CA TRP A 101 1.19 5.45 10.47
C TRP A 101 0.80 6.88 10.07
N LYS A 102 1.36 7.35 8.96
CA LYS A 102 1.12 8.68 8.40
C LYS A 102 0.65 8.60 6.96
N ASN A 103 -0.34 9.42 6.63
CA ASN A 103 -0.69 9.72 5.27
C ASN A 103 0.34 10.67 4.66
N THR A 104 0.80 10.35 3.47
CA THR A 104 1.71 11.17 2.68
C THR A 104 1.30 11.13 1.21
N TRP A 105 1.63 12.17 0.47
CA TRP A 105 1.45 12.22 -0.98
C TRP A 105 2.79 11.93 -1.64
N LEU A 106 2.86 10.88 -2.45
CA LEU A 106 4.08 10.49 -3.15
C LEU A 106 3.99 10.85 -4.63
N GLU A 107 5.07 11.42 -5.18
CA GLU A 107 5.15 11.82 -6.59
C GLU A 107 5.11 10.62 -7.55
N PHE A 108 4.30 10.74 -8.60
CA PHE A 108 4.08 9.77 -9.68
C PHE A 108 5.26 9.63 -10.65
N TYR A 109 6.33 10.41 -10.56
CA TYR A 109 7.51 10.22 -11.42
C TYR A 109 8.52 9.20 -10.85
N SER A 110 8.14 8.55 -9.75
CA SER A 110 8.92 7.51 -9.08
C SER A 110 8.81 6.16 -9.80
N SER A 111 9.81 5.30 -9.59
CA SER A 111 9.70 3.87 -9.81
C SER A 111 9.26 3.18 -8.52
N TRP A 112 8.36 2.20 -8.63
CA TRP A 112 7.79 1.50 -7.47
C TRP A 112 8.31 0.07 -7.42
N ASP A 113 8.82 -0.33 -6.26
CA ASP A 113 9.47 -1.62 -6.01
C ASP A 113 8.71 -2.44 -4.94
N ASP A 114 9.39 -3.42 -4.35
CA ASP A 114 8.85 -4.37 -3.41
C ASP A 114 8.67 -3.82 -1.98
N ASP A 115 8.95 -2.55 -1.72
CA ASP A 115 8.60 -1.89 -0.46
C ASP A 115 7.12 -1.40 -0.46
N TYR A 116 6.46 -1.44 -1.62
CA TYR A 116 5.08 -0.94 -1.76
C TYR A 116 4.06 -2.06 -1.93
N ARG A 117 2.89 -1.90 -1.32
CA ARG A 117 1.78 -2.87 -1.40
C ARG A 117 0.47 -2.18 -1.74
N PHE A 118 -0.41 -2.93 -2.41
CA PHE A 118 -1.81 -2.55 -2.52
C PHE A 118 -2.66 -3.25 -1.48
N LEU A 119 -3.85 -2.71 -1.26
CA LEU A 119 -4.89 -3.30 -0.44
C LEU A 119 -6.12 -3.56 -1.27
N ARG A 120 -6.69 -4.75 -1.11
CA ARG A 120 -7.96 -5.13 -1.72
C ARG A 120 -8.93 -5.59 -0.63
N PRO A 121 -10.17 -5.08 -0.56
CA PRO A 121 -11.19 -5.64 0.31
C PRO A 121 -11.47 -7.08 -0.06
N LYS A 122 -11.50 -7.97 0.93
CA LYS A 122 -12.02 -9.32 0.76
C LYS A 122 -13.53 -9.26 0.99
N GLU A 123 -14.32 -9.65 -0.01
CA GLU A 123 -15.75 -9.89 0.23
C GLU A 123 -15.87 -10.97 1.32
N THR A 124 -16.53 -10.62 2.43
CA THR A 124 -16.84 -11.54 3.54
C THR A 124 -18.10 -12.33 3.28
#